data_AF-A0A6B3P9L2-F1
#
_entry.id   AF-A0A6B3P9L2-F1
#
_cell.length_a   1.000
_cell.length_b   1.000
_cell.length_c   1.000
_cell.angle_alpha   90.00
_cell.angle_beta   90.00
_cell.angle_gamma   90.00
#
_symmetry.space_group_name_H-M   'P 1'
#
loop_
_entity.id
_entity.type
_entity.pdbx_description
1 polymer ?
#
loop_
_entity_poly.entity_id
_entity_poly.type
_entity_poly.pdbx_seq_one_letter_code
_entity_poly.pdbx_strand_id
1 'polypeptide(L)'
;MKRSPVYLRWREETLEEGIQQGIQQTEQRIKQQVIENLLTFRFGSLDSELLAIMEPVLLLSLEEFTPLLLTASREELLERFGE
;
A
#
# COMPACT_ATOMS: atom_id res chain seq x y z
N MET A 1 0.45 -22.57 39.16
CA MET A 1 -0.73 -21.79 38.69
C MET A 1 -1.19 -22.33 37.34
N LYS A 2 -2.37 -22.97 37.27
CA LYS A 2 -2.98 -23.34 35.99
C LYS A 2 -3.68 -22.10 35.43
N ARG A 3 -3.23 -21.59 34.27
CA ARG A 3 -3.87 -20.44 33.59
C ARG A 3 -5.31 -20.82 33.24
N SER A 4 -6.27 -19.93 33.53
CA SER A 4 -7.68 -20.13 33.19
C SER A 4 -7.82 -20.32 31.66
N PRO A 5 -8.67 -21.25 31.17
CA PRO A 5 -8.94 -21.43 29.74
C PRO A 5 -9.33 -20.15 28.99
N VAL A 6 -9.83 -19.14 29.70
CA VAL A 6 -10.17 -17.82 29.15
C VAL A 6 -8.90 -17.02 28.80
N TYR A 7 -7.88 -17.07 29.64
CA TYR A 7 -6.62 -16.35 29.42
C TYR A 7 -5.85 -16.91 28.22
N LEU A 8 -5.90 -18.24 28.01
CA LEU A 8 -5.25 -18.87 26.87
C LEU A 8 -5.88 -18.44 25.55
N ARG A 9 -7.23 -18.43 25.48
CA ARG A 9 -7.96 -17.93 24.30
C ARG A 9 -7.68 -16.47 24.00
N TRP A 10 -7.77 -15.58 25.00
CA TRP A 10 -7.45 -14.17 24.80
C TRP A 10 -6.03 -13.94 24.26
N ARG A 11 -5.06 -14.73 24.74
CA ARG A 11 -3.68 -14.65 24.28
C ARG A 11 -3.54 -15.09 22.82
N GLU A 12 -4.24 -16.15 22.42
CA GLU A 12 -4.25 -16.64 21.03
C GLU A 12 -4.89 -15.60 20.11
N GLU A 13 -6.06 -15.08 20.46
CA GLU A 13 -6.77 -14.04 19.72
C GLU A 13 -5.90 -12.78 19.52
N THR A 14 -5.29 -12.28 20.60
CA THR A 14 -4.43 -11.07 20.53
C THR A 14 -3.18 -11.31 19.66
N LEU A 15 -2.64 -12.53 19.67
CA LEU A 15 -1.49 -12.88 18.83
C LEU A 15 -1.91 -12.93 17.35
N GLU A 16 -3.05 -13.55 17.04
CA GLU A 16 -3.59 -13.59 15.68
C GLU A 16 -3.88 -12.19 15.15
N GLU A 17 -4.55 -11.34 15.94
CA GLU A 17 -4.80 -9.94 15.59
C GLU A 17 -3.49 -9.18 15.30
N GLY A 18 -2.47 -9.35 16.15
CA GLY A 18 -1.17 -8.71 15.95
C GLY A 18 -0.47 -9.17 14.66
N ILE A 19 -0.56 -10.45 14.32
CA ILE A 19 -0.02 -11.00 13.07
C ILE A 19 -0.77 -10.41 11.87
N GLN A 20 -2.10 -10.38 11.91
CA GLN A 20 -2.92 -9.84 10.82
C GLN A 20 -2.66 -8.34 10.59
N GLN A 21 -2.56 -7.55 11.67
CA GLN A 21 -2.19 -6.14 11.59
C GLN A 21 -0.79 -5.96 11.01
N GLY A 22 0.18 -6.79 11.41
CA GLY A 22 1.54 -6.75 10.88
C GLY A 22 1.61 -7.06 9.39
N ILE A 23 0.84 -8.04 8.91
CA ILE A 23 0.73 -8.38 7.48
C ILE A 23 0.13 -7.19 6.72
N GLN A 24 -1.01 -6.66 7.16
CA GLN A 24 -1.67 -5.55 6.47
C GLN A 24 -0.79 -4.30 6.39
N GLN A 25 -0.11 -3.92 7.48
CA GLN A 25 0.82 -2.78 7.46
C GLN A 25 1.99 -3.01 6.49
N THR A 26 2.52 -4.23 6.45
CA THR A 26 3.62 -4.59 5.55
C THR A 26 3.17 -4.55 4.09
N GLU A 27 2.00 -5.08 3.77
CA GLU A 27 1.43 -5.04 2.42
C GLU A 27 1.22 -3.60 1.93
N GLN A 28 0.65 -2.73 2.77
CA GLN A 28 0.46 -1.32 2.41
C GLN A 28 1.78 -0.60 2.17
N ARG A 29 2.79 -0.85 3.03
CA ARG A 29 4.12 -0.25 2.88
C ARG A 29 4.83 -0.73 1.62
N ILE A 30 4.77 -2.02 1.32
CA ILE A 30 5.34 -2.59 0.09
C ILE A 30 4.64 -1.99 -1.13
N LYS A 31 3.30 -1.91 -1.12
CA LYS A 31 2.53 -1.33 -2.21
C LYS A 31 2.94 0.11 -2.49
N GLN A 32 3.06 0.93 -1.44
CA GLN A 32 3.55 2.31 -1.55
C GLN A 32 4.95 2.37 -2.16
N GLN A 33 5.89 1.55 -1.67
CA GLN A 33 7.25 1.50 -2.20
C GLN A 33 7.30 1.07 -3.67
N VAL A 34 6.45 0.12 -4.09
CA VAL A 34 6.38 -0.33 -5.48
C VAL A 34 5.90 0.81 -6.39
N ILE A 35 4.85 1.53 -5.99
CA ILE A 35 4.33 2.69 -6.73
C ILE A 35 5.39 3.78 -6.84
N GLU A 36 6.03 4.12 -5.71
CA GLU A 36 7.08 5.14 -5.64
C GLU A 36 8.25 4.82 -6.57
N ASN A 37 8.73 3.57 -6.51
CA ASN A 37 9.83 3.11 -7.35
C ASN A 37 9.46 3.07 -8.84
N LEU A 38 8.25 2.64 -9.19
CA LEU A 38 7.80 2.63 -10.58
C LEU A 38 7.73 4.04 -11.17
N LEU A 39 7.12 4.98 -10.45
CA LEU A 39 7.02 6.38 -10.88
C LEU A 39 8.41 7.01 -11.00
N THR A 40 9.28 6.81 -10.01
CA THR A 40 10.67 7.29 -10.04
C THR A 40 11.44 6.69 -11.21
N PHE A 41 11.29 5.38 -11.47
CA PHE A 41 11.96 4.72 -12.59
C PHE A 41 11.49 5.23 -13.95
N ARG A 42 10.18 5.54 -14.10
CA ARG A 42 9.62 6.00 -15.37
C ARG A 42 9.84 7.48 -15.64
N PHE A 43 9.75 8.32 -14.61
CA PHE A 43 9.72 9.78 -14.75
C PHE A 43 10.96 10.46 -14.13
N GLY A 44 11.90 9.68 -13.60
CA GLY A 44 13.18 10.15 -13.05
C GLY A 44 13.08 10.63 -11.60
N SER A 45 12.11 11.47 -11.28
CA SER A 45 11.87 11.95 -9.92
C SER A 45 10.38 12.10 -9.61
N LEU A 46 10.02 11.88 -8.35
CA LEU A 46 8.71 12.19 -7.80
C LEU A 46 8.66 13.65 -7.37
N ASP A 47 8.25 14.53 -8.29
CA ASP A 47 7.93 15.90 -7.97
C ASP A 47 6.60 16.02 -7.18
N SER A 48 6.26 17.23 -6.76
CA SER A 48 5.05 17.49 -5.99
C SER A 48 3.76 17.09 -6.69
N GLU A 49 3.71 17.14 -8.03
CA GLU A 49 2.52 16.74 -8.79
C GLU A 49 2.35 15.22 -8.75
N LEU A 50 3.43 14.47 -8.95
CA LEU A 50 3.41 13.01 -8.86
C LEU A 50 3.24 12.50 -7.43
N LEU A 51 3.70 13.23 -6.42
CA LEU A 51 3.42 12.91 -5.02
C LEU A 51 1.94 13.08 -4.68
N ALA A 52 1.26 14.06 -5.27
CA ALA A 52 -0.16 14.32 -5.02
C ALA A 52 -1.05 13.16 -5.49
N ILE A 53 -0.65 12.45 -6.56
CA ILE A 53 -1.42 11.31 -7.08
C ILE A 53 -1.16 10.00 -6.32
N MET A 54 -0.26 9.96 -5.33
CA MET A 54 0.07 8.71 -4.64
C MET A 54 -1.11 8.10 -3.88
N GLU A 55 -1.83 8.90 -3.09
CA GLU A 55 -2.99 8.46 -2.32
C GLU A 55 -4.08 7.83 -3.19
N PRO A 56 -4.56 8.47 -4.27
CA PRO A 56 -5.58 7.85 -5.12
C PRO A 56 -5.08 6.59 -5.83
N VAL A 57 -3.79 6.52 -6.21
CA VAL A 57 -3.21 5.30 -6.80
C VAL A 57 -3.10 4.16 -5.78
N LEU A 58 -2.82 4.47 -4.51
CA LEU A 58 -2.78 3.50 -3.42
C LEU A 58 -4.14 2.83 -3.15
N LEU A 59 -5.25 3.44 -3.56
CA LEU A 59 -6.58 2.84 -3.45
C LEU A 59 -6.85 1.73 -4.48
N LEU A 60 -6.10 1.73 -5.60
CA LEU A 60 -6.26 0.75 -6.68
C LEU A 60 -5.66 -0.61 -6.33
N SER A 61 -6.22 -1.71 -6.84
CA SER A 61 -5.63 -3.03 -6.68
C SER A 61 -4.29 -3.15 -7.44
N LEU A 62 -3.51 -4.19 -7.13
CA LEU A 62 -2.24 -4.46 -7.83
C LEU A 62 -2.45 -4.63 -9.34
N GLU A 63 -3.52 -5.30 -9.73
CA GLU A 63 -3.94 -5.57 -11.10
C GLU A 63 -4.41 -4.30 -11.83
N GLU A 64 -4.85 -3.29 -11.09
CA GLU A 64 -5.30 -2.01 -11.64
C GLU A 64 -4.13 -1.02 -11.79
N PHE A 65 -3.33 -0.81 -10.74
CA PHE A 65 -2.28 0.20 -10.80
C PHE A 65 -1.07 -0.26 -11.61
N THR A 66 -0.69 -1.55 -11.59
CA THR A 66 0.52 -2.02 -12.29
C THR A 66 0.46 -1.74 -13.80
N PRO A 67 -0.56 -2.19 -14.56
CA PRO A 67 -0.63 -1.87 -15.99
C PRO A 67 -0.78 -0.38 -16.23
N LEU A 68 -1.60 0.31 -15.42
CA LEU A 68 -1.81 1.75 -15.54
C LEU A 68 -0.50 2.55 -15.42
N LEU A 69 0.28 2.30 -14.36
CA LEU A 69 1.54 2.99 -14.12
C LEU A 69 2.64 2.58 -15.09
N LEU A 70 2.52 1.48 -15.81
CA LEU A 70 3.48 1.04 -16.83
C LEU A 70 3.16 1.57 -18.23
N THR A 71 1.89 1.88 -18.52
CA THR A 71 1.46 2.29 -19.87
C THR A 71 1.14 3.78 -19.97
N ALA A 72 0.52 4.38 -18.95
CA ALA A 72 0.13 5.78 -18.99
C ALA A 72 1.34 6.72 -19.03
N SER A 73 1.19 7.84 -19.70
CA SER A 73 2.10 8.99 -19.63
C SER A 73 1.98 9.72 -18.30
N ARG A 74 2.93 10.63 -18.02
CA ARG A 74 2.89 11.48 -16.83
C ARG A 74 1.63 12.34 -16.83
N GLU A 75 1.34 12.96 -17.97
CA GLU A 75 0.21 13.87 -18.16
C GLU A 75 -1.13 13.15 -17.97
N GLU A 76 -1.30 11.94 -18.51
CA GLU A 76 -2.52 11.15 -18.32
C GLU A 76 -2.72 10.74 -16.84
N LEU A 77 -1.64 10.46 -16.11
CA LEU A 77 -1.73 10.15 -14.68
C LEU A 77 -2.15 11.38 -13.87
N LEU A 78 -1.59 12.55 -14.18
CA LEU A 78 -1.94 13.81 -13.53
C LEU A 78 -3.36 14.26 -13.90
N GLU A 79 -3.80 14.07 -15.15
CA GLU A 79 -5.19 14.36 -15.55
C GLU A 79 -6.19 13.44 -14.84
N ARG A 80 -5.80 12.19 -14.60
CA ARG A 80 -6.67 11.19 -13.97
C ARG A 80 -6.76 11.31 -12.45
N PHE A 81 -5.67 11.70 -11.79
CA PHE A 81 -5.54 11.65 -10.33
C PHE A 81 -5.11 12.96 -9.68
N GLY A 82 -4.64 13.93 -10.47
CA GLY A 82 -4.38 15.29 -10.01
C GLY A 82 -5.70 16.03 -9.82
N GLU A 83 -5.78 16.79 -8.73
CA GLU A 83 -6.88 17.73 -8.47
C GLU A 83 -6.83 18.95 -9.39
#